data_AF-A0A9J6FXI2-F1
#
_entry.id   AF-A0A9J6FXI2-F1
#
_cell.length_a   1.000
_cell.length_b   1.000
_cell.length_c   1.000
_cell.angle_alpha   90.00
_cell.angle_beta   90.00
_cell.angle_gamma   90.00
#
_symmetry.space_group_name_H-M   'P 1'
#
loop_
_entity.id
_entity.type
_entity.pdbx_description
1 polymer ?
#
loop_
_entity_poly.entity_id
_entity_poly.type
_entity_poly.pdbx_seq_one_letter_code
_entity_poly.pdbx_strand_id
1 'polypeptide(L)'
;MKELATHQIHVTAHRTLNIKLGVVSDEDLIDVSEDEILEGSKEERTNVIAVRRMKIHTKYEEIATKHFVLTFNSTTYPTMCT
;
A
#
# COMPACT_ATOMS: atom_id res chain seq x y z
N MET A 1 19.24 19.18 16.93
CA MET A 1 18.26 18.86 15.88
C MET A 1 18.11 20.12 15.02
N LYS A 2 18.38 20.08 13.72
CA LYS A 2 18.16 21.24 12.83
C LYS A 2 16.66 21.30 12.49
N GLU A 3 16.02 22.43 12.73
CA GLU A 3 14.63 22.64 12.35
C GLU A 3 14.49 22.67 10.83
N LEU A 4 13.61 21.82 10.32
CA LEU A 4 13.23 21.79 8.90
C LEU A 4 12.49 23.07 8.48
N ALA A 5 11.97 23.83 9.45
CA ALA A 5 11.11 25.00 9.24
C ALA A 5 11.83 26.22 8.65
N THR A 6 13.16 26.33 8.76
CA THR A 6 13.93 27.49 8.29
C THR A 6 14.56 27.32 6.91
N HIS A 7 14.43 26.15 6.29
CA HIS A 7 14.96 25.90 4.94
C HIS A 7 13.83 25.96 3.92
N GLN A 8 14.05 26.68 2.82
CA GLN A 8 13.11 26.71 1.70
C GLN A 8 13.13 25.34 1.00
N ILE A 9 12.21 24.46 1.39
CA ILE A 9 12.09 23.12 0.80
C ILE A 9 11.37 23.24 -0.54
N HIS A 10 12.05 22.86 -1.62
CA HIS A 10 11.43 22.73 -2.92
C HIS A 10 10.87 21.31 -3.06
N VAL A 11 9.54 21.17 -2.95
CA VAL A 11 8.84 19.89 -3.13
C VAL A 11 8.41 19.78 -4.59
N THR A 12 9.07 18.92 -5.35
CA THR A 12 8.68 18.60 -6.74
C THR A 12 8.18 17.16 -6.80
N ALA A 13 7.04 16.92 -7.44
CA ALA A 13 6.53 15.57 -7.63
C ALA A 13 7.47 14.76 -8.53
N HIS A 14 8.11 13.73 -7.98
CA HIS A 14 9.03 12.88 -8.73
C HIS A 14 8.31 11.65 -9.29
N ARG A 15 8.34 11.47 -10.62
CA ARG A 15 7.53 10.46 -11.32
C ARG A 15 7.76 9.01 -10.86
N THR A 16 8.95 8.68 -10.37
CA THR A 16 9.35 7.31 -9.96
C THR A 16 9.62 7.13 -8.46
N LEU A 17 9.56 8.19 -7.66
CA LEU A 17 9.76 8.11 -6.20
C LEU A 17 8.47 8.37 -5.41
N ASN A 18 7.39 8.71 -6.11
CA ASN A 18 6.07 8.81 -5.53
C ASN A 18 5.45 7.42 -5.47
N ILE A 19 5.44 6.84 -4.28
CA ILE A 19 4.62 5.66 -3.97
C ILE A 19 3.24 6.13 -3.51
N LYS A 20 2.19 5.49 -4.01
CA LYS A 20 0.85 5.63 -3.46
C LYS A 20 0.51 4.37 -2.67
N LEU A 21 -0.18 4.56 -1.55
CA LEU A 21 -0.70 3.46 -0.75
C LEU A 21 -2.21 3.45 -0.89
N GLY A 22 -2.80 2.26 -1.04
CA GLY A 22 -4.24 2.08 -1.01
C GLY A 22 -4.64 0.96 -0.07
N VAL A 23 -5.80 1.10 0.57
CA VAL A 23 -6.34 0.07 1.47
C VAL A 23 -7.46 -0.64 0.74
N VAL A 24 -7.37 -1.97 0.71
CA VAL A 24 -8.43 -2.84 0.22
C VAL A 24 -8.90 -3.70 1.39
N SER A 25 -10.21 -3.93 1.42
CA SER A 25 -10.87 -4.68 2.48
C SER A 25 -11.68 -5.78 1.81
N ASP A 26 -11.27 -7.03 2.00
CA ASP A 26 -11.92 -8.17 1.37
C ASP A 26 -11.89 -9.38 2.32
N GLU A 27 -13.08 -9.92 2.60
CA GLU A 27 -13.26 -11.04 3.54
C GLU A 27 -12.83 -12.37 2.93
N ASP A 28 -12.95 -12.53 1.60
CA ASP A 28 -12.58 -13.76 0.90
C ASP A 28 -11.05 -13.92 0.81
N LEU A 29 -10.32 -12.82 0.95
CA LEU A 29 -8.86 -12.78 0.90
C LEU A 29 -8.20 -12.92 2.28
N ILE A 30 -8.91 -13.33 3.33
CA ILE A 30 -8.31 -13.42 4.68
C ILE A 30 -7.23 -14.51 4.78
N ASP A 31 -7.44 -15.65 4.11
CA ASP A 31 -6.56 -16.82 4.16
C ASP A 31 -5.51 -16.85 3.04
N VAL A 32 -5.54 -15.86 2.14
CA VAL A 32 -4.61 -15.76 1.00
C VAL A 32 -3.30 -15.12 1.45
N SER A 33 -2.16 -15.62 0.96
CA SER A 33 -0.86 -15.02 1.29
C SER A 33 -0.64 -13.66 0.60
N GLU A 34 0.24 -12.82 1.16
CA GLU A 34 0.58 -11.53 0.56
C GLU A 34 1.21 -11.69 -0.84
N ASP A 35 1.97 -12.78 -1.06
CA ASP A 35 2.59 -13.10 -2.35
C ASP A 35 1.56 -13.48 -3.40
N GLU A 36 0.57 -14.31 -3.05
CA GLU A 36 -0.54 -14.67 -3.95
C GLU A 36 -1.38 -13.45 -4.33
N ILE A 37 -1.67 -12.56 -3.35
CA ILE A 37 -2.38 -11.30 -3.63
C ILE A 37 -1.54 -10.41 -4.54
N LEU A 38 -0.22 -10.32 -4.30
CA LEU A 38 0.68 -9.54 -5.14
C LEU A 38 0.73 -10.09 -6.56
N GLU A 39 0.82 -11.41 -6.74
CA GLU A 39 0.80 -12.05 -8.05
C GLU A 39 -0.52 -11.85 -8.79
N GLY A 40 -1.67 -12.03 -8.11
CA GLY A 40 -2.98 -11.74 -8.67
C GLY A 40 -3.20 -10.26 -8.99
N SER A 41 -2.54 -9.36 -8.26
CA SER A 41 -2.67 -7.90 -8.44
C SER A 41 -1.65 -7.30 -9.40
N LYS A 42 -0.71 -8.10 -9.94
CA LYS A 42 0.25 -7.71 -10.99
C LYS A 42 -0.41 -7.65 -12.37
N GLU A 43 -1.62 -7.11 -12.45
CA GLU A 43 -2.16 -6.72 -13.74
C GLU A 43 -1.38 -5.51 -14.28
N GLU A 44 -1.18 -5.47 -15.60
CA GLU A 44 -0.42 -4.41 -16.29
C GLU A 44 -0.94 -2.99 -16.00
N ARG A 45 -2.20 -2.87 -15.54
CA ARG A 45 -2.85 -1.59 -15.22
C ARG A 45 -2.67 -1.14 -13.78
N THR A 46 -2.59 -2.06 -12.81
CA THR A 46 -2.61 -1.72 -11.39
C THR A 46 -1.24 -1.39 -10.83
N ASN A 47 -0.12 -1.75 -11.46
CA ASN A 47 1.24 -1.36 -11.04
C ASN A 47 1.53 -1.54 -9.53
N VAL A 48 0.95 -2.57 -8.91
CA VAL A 48 1.17 -2.92 -7.50
C VAL A 48 2.56 -3.55 -7.37
N ILE A 49 3.38 -3.00 -6.47
CA ILE A 49 4.75 -3.46 -6.21
C ILE A 49 4.93 -4.12 -4.84
N ALA A 50 4.01 -3.89 -3.91
CA ALA A 50 4.01 -4.57 -2.62
C ALA A 50 2.60 -4.66 -2.04
N VAL A 51 2.35 -5.72 -1.28
CA VAL A 51 1.14 -5.93 -0.50
C VAL A 51 1.55 -6.11 0.95
N ARG A 52 0.82 -5.48 1.88
CA ARG A 52 1.05 -5.64 3.31
C ARG A 52 -0.29 -5.81 4.05
N ARG A 53 -0.52 -6.98 4.62
CA ARG A 53 -1.68 -7.29 5.45
C ARG A 53 -1.59 -6.54 6.78
N MET A 54 -2.69 -5.91 7.15
CA MET A 54 -2.83 -5.31 8.47
C MET A 54 -3.14 -6.41 9.48
N LYS A 55 -2.44 -6.34 10.61
CA LYS A 55 -2.62 -7.29 11.70
C LYS A 55 -2.92 -6.54 12.98
N ILE A 56 -3.82 -7.07 13.77
CA ILE A 56 -4.17 -6.54 15.08
C ILE A 56 -3.40 -7.35 16.11
N HIS A 57 -2.55 -6.67 16.88
CA HIS A 57 -1.83 -7.29 17.97
C HIS A 57 -2.68 -7.20 19.24
N THR A 58 -3.12 -8.34 19.74
CA THR A 58 -3.79 -8.47 21.04
C THR A 58 -2.78 -8.96 22.08
N LYS A 59 -3.13 -8.92 23.37
CA LYS A 59 -2.26 -9.42 24.45
C LYS A 59 -1.85 -10.90 24.28
N TYR A 60 -2.64 -11.66 23.53
CA TYR A 60 -2.50 -13.11 23.41
C TYR A 60 -1.97 -13.55 22.05
N GLU A 61 -2.27 -12.79 20.99
CA GLU A 61 -1.97 -13.20 19.61
C GLU A 61 -2.02 -12.05 18.60
N GLU A 62 -1.41 -12.29 17.45
CA GLU A 62 -1.45 -11.42 16.28
C GLU A 62 -2.49 -11.94 15.29
N ILE A 63 -3.58 -11.19 15.13
CA ILE A 63 -4.73 -11.58 14.30
C ILE A 63 -4.63 -10.86 12.95
N ALA A 64 -4.52 -11.63 11.89
CA ALA A 64 -4.61 -11.13 10.52
C ALA A 64 -6.00 -10.55 10.26
N THR A 65 -6.07 -9.38 9.62
CA THR A 65 -7.35 -8.77 9.24
C THR A 65 -7.66 -8.95 7.76
N LYS A 66 -8.90 -8.65 7.39
CA LYS A 66 -9.36 -8.52 5.99
C LYS A 66 -8.76 -7.32 5.25
N HIS A 67 -8.00 -6.47 5.94
CA HIS A 67 -7.45 -5.25 5.37
C HIS A 67 -6.00 -5.46 4.92
N PHE A 68 -5.70 -5.03 3.70
CA PHE A 68 -4.35 -5.01 3.18
C PHE A 68 -4.03 -3.69 2.49
N VAL A 69 -2.77 -3.28 2.63
CA VAL A 69 -2.21 -2.07 2.04
C VAL A 69 -1.48 -2.46 0.76
N LEU A 70 -1.94 -1.93 -0.36
CA LEU A 70 -1.29 -2.03 -1.65
C LEU A 70 -0.34 -0.84 -1.83
N THR A 71 0.88 -1.12 -2.27
CA THR A 71 1.86 -0.10 -2.67
C THR A 71 1.92 -0.04 -4.18
N PHE A 72 1.64 1.13 -4.73
CA PHE A 72 1.60 1.40 -6.16
C PHE A 72 2.86 2.14 -6.60
N ASN A 73 3.46 1.70 -7.70
CA ASN A 73 4.56 2.41 -8.36
C ASN A 73 4.04 3.45 -9.37
N SER A 74 3.05 4.23 -8.95
CA SER A 74 2.41 5.26 -9.79
C SER A 74 2.06 6.49 -8.97
N THR A 75 2.13 7.64 -9.63
CA THR A 75 1.66 8.93 -9.09
C THR A 75 0.13 9.06 -9.07
N THR A 76 -0.57 8.22 -9.84
CA THR A 76 -2.03 8.26 -9.98
C THR A 76 -2.66 7.03 -9.32
N TYR A 77 -3.71 7.28 -8.53
CA TYR A 77 -4.55 6.20 -8.01
C TYR A 77 -5.28 5.52 -9.18
N PRO A 78 -5.38 4.19 -9.22
CA PRO A 78 -6.24 3.53 -10.20
C PRO A 78 -7.66 4.05 -10.01
N THR A 79 -8.23 4.64 -11.05
CA THR A 79 -9.47 5.42 -10.97
C THR A 79 -10.72 4.55 -11.12
N MET A 80 -10.56 3.24 -11.30
CA MET A 80 -11.65 2.28 -11.53
C MET A 80 -11.34 0.98 -10.80
N CYS A 81 -11.84 0.84 -9.58
CA CYS A 81 -12.23 -0.46 -9.04
C CYS A 81 -13.76 -0.48 -9.13
N THR A 82 -14.31 -1.01 -10.22
CA THR A 82 -15.76 -1.25 -10.40
C THR A 82 -15.93 -2.68 -10.85
#